data_AF-A0A1G8KVS7-F1
#
_entry.id   AF-A0A1G8KVS7-F1
#
_cell.length_a   1.000
_cell.length_b   1.000
_cell.length_c   1.000
_cell.angle_alpha   90.00
_cell.angle_beta   90.00
_cell.angle_gamma   90.00
#
_symmetry.space_group_name_H-M   'P 1'
#
loop_
_entity.id
_entity.type
_entity.pdbx_description
1 polymer ?
#
loop_
_entity_poly.entity_id
_entity_poly.type
_entity_poly.pdbx_seq_one_letter_code
_entity_poly.pdbx_strand_id
1 'polypeptide(L)'
;MNKGIFSLLIFIFSLFSAQQKPVQIAFLSDVHFQDLYGNFSDNDFKGITNPKTGKKTILRTMEAQLHSTRIFNENYFAFLKALDDIAEKGIEIVAMPGDFSDDGQAYNLRGLHQILEQYHQKYGIEFYITTGNHDPVGPFRKDAGKDDFLGQDGYPLGIYSKDNIGKINHRIITRDIAESGYLEILDELKNFGFYPKKENLFWSTPFAQYSLKDYSYEKALQKAAYTQRMYDVSEGFPVPDLSYVVEPVQGVWLMAIDGNTYIPKNTHENPANAENYKGAGIGYNNVLTHKKHLINWVKKTMEEARKNGKTVIAFTHYPMIDYNDGATKDIKNLLGEKKWQMERVPQDEVAKAFAEAGLQIHFAGHMHINDTGVRKIGSKMLVNVQVPSLAAYIPAYKVLTIQSPDKMEVRTKVLNDVPRFDELFPLYEKEYEVLQKEERKDSWNKDILKSASYHDFMLFHLKELVRLRMIPGDWPKDFIEKTKGFTGEDLLLLVKNTNKQKEKSIYNEAFKKWNMEDLLFDLYKLQSADELAKKDIPAERLQQYQILEKLFLKYKGNDPTTLKLKSVFKILTLLSHGDPADHFEINLKKSTIKRIGN
;
A
#
# COMPACT_ATOMS: atom_id res chain seq x y z
N MET A 1 2.95 80.59 23.74
CA MET A 1 2.69 79.58 24.79
C MET A 1 1.98 78.40 24.16
N ASN A 2 2.61 77.22 24.24
CA ASN A 2 2.10 75.85 24.27
C ASN A 2 1.10 75.35 23.19
N LYS A 3 1.56 74.40 22.37
CA LYS A 3 1.25 72.93 22.40
C LYS A 3 -0.14 72.65 21.82
N GLY A 4 -0.31 72.04 20.64
CA GLY A 4 0.31 70.80 20.18
C GLY A 4 -0.57 69.62 20.60
N ILE A 5 -1.17 68.91 19.64
CA ILE A 5 -1.30 67.44 19.59
C ILE A 5 -1.77 67.07 18.18
N PHE A 6 -0.87 66.37 17.51
CA PHE A 6 -0.99 65.69 16.24
C PHE A 6 -1.87 64.44 16.46
N SER A 7 -3.05 64.35 15.85
CA SER A 7 -3.77 63.07 15.76
C SER A 7 -3.19 62.26 14.60
N LEU A 8 -2.02 61.67 14.84
CA LEU A 8 -1.53 60.55 14.04
C LEU A 8 -2.35 59.32 14.46
N LEU A 9 -3.41 59.03 13.70
CA LEU A 9 -4.14 57.77 13.79
C LEU A 9 -3.19 56.66 13.33
N ILE A 10 -2.50 56.09 14.31
CA ILE A 10 -1.72 54.87 14.18
C ILE A 10 -2.71 53.74 13.87
N PHE A 11 -2.95 53.50 12.58
CA PHE A 11 -3.36 52.18 12.09
C PHE A 11 -2.13 51.28 12.24
N ILE A 12 -1.83 50.86 13.47
CA ILE A 12 -1.16 49.57 13.68
C ILE A 12 -2.22 48.56 13.25
N PHE A 13 -2.18 48.19 11.97
CA PHE A 13 -2.55 46.85 11.59
C PHE A 13 -1.72 45.95 12.49
N SER A 14 -2.39 45.34 13.45
CA SER A 14 -1.98 44.09 14.03
C SER A 14 -1.84 43.09 12.89
N LEU A 15 -0.70 43.13 12.22
CA LEU A 15 -0.08 42.01 11.51
C LEU A 15 0.29 40.97 12.56
N PHE A 16 -0.71 40.46 13.29
CA PHE A 16 -0.67 39.04 13.60
C PHE A 16 -0.79 38.40 12.23
N SER A 17 0.34 38.02 11.65
CA SER A 17 0.34 36.92 10.69
C SER A 17 -0.45 35.82 11.38
N ALA A 18 -1.72 35.67 11.02
CA ALA A 18 -2.46 34.46 11.30
C ALA A 18 -1.56 33.38 10.71
N GLN A 19 -0.84 32.68 11.57
CA GLN A 19 0.08 31.64 11.16
C GLN A 19 -0.82 30.61 10.46
N GLN A 20 -0.84 30.65 9.13
CA GLN A 20 -1.66 29.74 8.34
C GLN A 20 -1.34 28.34 8.84
N LYS A 21 -2.38 27.62 9.28
CA LYS A 21 -2.25 26.24 9.73
C LYS A 21 -1.53 25.48 8.60
N PRO A 22 -0.44 24.74 8.89
CA PRO A 22 0.28 24.02 7.85
C PRO A 22 -0.69 23.05 7.15
N VAL A 23 -0.56 22.92 5.82
CA VAL A 23 -1.39 21.98 5.05
C VAL A 23 -1.01 20.57 5.45
N GLN A 24 -2.01 19.77 5.82
CA GLN A 24 -1.85 18.36 6.16
C GLN A 24 -2.60 17.49 5.17
N ILE A 25 -1.96 16.40 4.74
CA ILE A 25 -2.54 15.42 3.83
C ILE A 25 -2.36 14.04 4.45
N ALA A 26 -3.45 13.30 4.63
CA ALA A 26 -3.41 11.90 5.02
C ALA A 26 -3.36 11.02 3.76
N PHE A 27 -2.60 9.92 3.81
CA PHE A 27 -2.48 8.94 2.73
C PHE A 27 -2.97 7.59 3.21
N LEU A 28 -3.99 7.07 2.54
CA LEU A 28 -4.60 5.76 2.78
C LEU A 28 -4.48 4.91 1.51
N SER A 29 -3.54 3.98 1.51
CA SER A 29 -3.27 3.12 0.35
C SER A 29 -3.73 1.70 0.61
N ASP A 30 -4.08 0.98 -0.45
CA ASP A 30 -4.34 -0.46 -0.40
C ASP A 30 -5.37 -0.79 0.69
N VAL A 31 -6.46 -0.02 0.73
CA VAL A 31 -7.55 -0.25 1.69
C VAL A 31 -8.19 -1.60 1.41
N HIS A 32 -8.24 -2.01 0.14
CA HIS A 32 -8.85 -3.26 -0.33
C HIS A 32 -10.27 -3.44 0.22
N PHE A 33 -11.05 -2.36 0.18
CA PHE A 33 -12.36 -2.32 0.81
C PHE A 33 -13.28 -3.39 0.23
N GLN A 34 -13.75 -4.26 1.12
CA GLN A 34 -14.86 -5.17 0.88
C GLN A 34 -16.04 -4.75 1.74
N ASP A 35 -17.20 -4.50 1.12
CA ASP A 35 -18.39 -4.10 1.86
C ASP A 35 -19.04 -5.30 2.54
N LEU A 36 -18.66 -5.51 3.80
CA LEU A 36 -19.17 -6.59 4.65
C LEU A 36 -20.70 -6.58 4.81
N TYR A 37 -21.33 -5.42 4.64
CA TYR A 37 -22.77 -5.22 4.83
C TYR A 37 -23.47 -4.69 3.57
N GLY A 38 -22.80 -4.82 2.43
CA GLY A 38 -23.26 -4.34 1.14
C GLY A 38 -24.45 -5.14 0.61
N ASN A 39 -25.02 -4.62 -0.48
CA ASN A 39 -26.14 -5.23 -1.16
C ASN A 39 -25.81 -5.45 -2.63
N PHE A 40 -26.09 -6.65 -3.14
CA PHE A 40 -26.17 -6.88 -4.56
C PHE A 40 -27.46 -6.29 -5.14
N SER A 41 -27.36 -5.73 -6.33
CA SER A 41 -28.45 -5.05 -7.04
C SER A 41 -29.40 -6.02 -7.74
N ASP A 42 -28.94 -7.24 -8.01
CA ASP A 42 -29.66 -8.29 -8.73
C ASP A 42 -29.79 -9.60 -7.94
N ASN A 43 -29.45 -9.59 -6.66
CA ASN A 43 -29.54 -10.76 -5.78
C ASN A 43 -29.82 -10.37 -4.32
N ASP A 44 -30.68 -11.14 -3.64
CA ASP A 44 -31.08 -10.88 -2.25
C ASP A 44 -30.12 -11.46 -1.20
N PHE A 45 -29.06 -12.15 -1.60
CA PHE A 45 -28.06 -12.67 -0.66
C PHE A 45 -27.41 -11.53 0.14
N LYS A 46 -27.47 -11.64 1.48
CA LYS A 46 -26.89 -10.66 2.42
C LYS A 46 -25.72 -11.21 3.23
N GLY A 47 -25.29 -12.44 2.94
CA GLY A 47 -24.23 -13.11 3.72
C GLY A 47 -24.73 -13.96 4.88
N ILE A 48 -23.76 -14.48 5.65
CA ILE A 48 -24.00 -15.33 6.83
C ILE A 48 -24.45 -14.49 8.03
N THR A 49 -25.30 -15.06 8.87
CA THR A 49 -25.72 -14.41 10.12
C THR A 49 -24.59 -14.45 11.16
N ASN A 50 -24.10 -13.30 11.57
CA ASN A 50 -23.18 -13.14 12.69
C ASN A 50 -23.91 -13.39 14.01
N PRO A 51 -23.57 -14.45 14.78
CA PRO A 51 -24.27 -14.77 16.01
C PRO A 51 -24.00 -13.75 17.13
N LYS A 52 -22.90 -12.99 17.08
CA LYS A 52 -22.56 -11.95 18.06
C LYS A 52 -23.40 -10.69 17.89
N THR A 53 -23.70 -10.30 16.65
CA THR A 53 -24.34 -9.01 16.32
C THR A 53 -25.74 -9.13 15.70
N GLY A 54 -26.13 -10.32 15.24
CA GLY A 54 -27.35 -10.56 14.47
C GLY A 54 -27.30 -10.05 13.02
N LYS A 55 -26.24 -9.34 12.63
CA LYS A 55 -26.10 -8.78 11.27
C LYS A 55 -25.79 -9.88 10.25
N LYS A 56 -26.31 -9.72 9.04
CA LYS A 56 -25.90 -10.51 7.88
C LYS A 56 -24.59 -9.93 7.34
N THR A 57 -23.61 -10.79 7.04
CA THR A 57 -22.25 -10.36 6.69
C THR A 57 -21.73 -11.14 5.48
N ILE A 58 -21.30 -10.41 4.44
CA ILE A 58 -20.63 -10.94 3.26
C ILE A 58 -19.12 -10.89 3.53
N LEU A 59 -18.52 -12.03 3.88
CA LEU A 59 -17.10 -12.13 4.22
C LEU A 59 -16.42 -13.30 3.50
N ARG A 60 -15.10 -13.18 3.33
CA ARG A 60 -14.22 -14.26 2.85
C ARG A 60 -13.86 -15.21 3.99
N THR A 61 -13.49 -16.44 3.67
CA THR A 61 -13.01 -17.41 4.66
C THR A 61 -11.69 -16.97 5.30
N MET A 62 -11.43 -17.40 6.53
CA MET A 62 -10.13 -17.23 7.21
C MET A 62 -9.02 -17.92 6.42
N GLU A 63 -9.29 -19.11 5.86
CA GLU A 63 -8.37 -19.81 4.96
C GLU A 63 -7.90 -18.91 3.80
N ALA A 64 -8.81 -18.17 3.17
CA ALA A 64 -8.45 -17.23 2.11
C ALA A 64 -7.60 -16.07 2.64
N GLN A 65 -7.95 -15.50 3.81
CA GLN A 65 -7.18 -14.41 4.41
C GLN A 65 -5.72 -14.81 4.64
N LEU A 66 -5.49 -16.01 5.21
CA LEU A 66 -4.15 -16.45 5.63
C LEU A 66 -3.25 -16.88 4.46
N HIS A 67 -3.82 -17.13 3.29
CA HIS A 67 -3.07 -17.38 2.04
C HIS A 67 -2.87 -16.12 1.19
N SER A 68 -3.48 -14.99 1.58
CA SER A 68 -3.38 -13.72 0.87
C SER A 68 -2.36 -12.79 1.52
N THR A 69 -1.70 -11.95 0.72
CA THR A 69 -0.78 -10.90 1.23
C THR A 69 -1.50 -9.75 1.92
N ARG A 70 -2.83 -9.85 2.03
CA ARG A 70 -3.72 -8.96 2.77
C ARG A 70 -4.88 -9.76 3.33
N ILE A 71 -5.46 -9.28 4.42
CA ILE A 71 -6.79 -9.71 4.86
C ILE A 71 -7.88 -9.11 3.94
N PHE A 72 -9.09 -9.66 4.01
CA PHE A 72 -10.23 -9.24 3.17
C PHE A 72 -11.36 -8.61 3.98
N ASN A 73 -11.46 -8.92 5.28
CA ASN A 73 -12.65 -8.62 6.05
C ASN A 73 -12.42 -7.54 7.11
N GLU A 74 -11.48 -7.71 8.04
CA GLU A 74 -11.31 -6.79 9.18
C GLU A 74 -10.81 -5.39 8.78
N ASN A 75 -10.21 -5.27 7.58
CA ASN A 75 -9.82 -3.99 7.00
C ASN A 75 -11.01 -3.05 6.78
N TYR A 76 -12.25 -3.56 6.72
CA TYR A 76 -13.47 -2.75 6.80
C TYR A 76 -13.49 -1.88 8.07
N PHE A 77 -13.22 -2.48 9.23
CA PHE A 77 -13.22 -1.77 10.51
C PHE A 77 -12.00 -0.87 10.64
N ALA A 78 -10.84 -1.33 10.15
CA ALA A 78 -9.61 -0.54 10.16
C ALA A 78 -9.76 0.73 9.32
N PHE A 79 -10.45 0.65 8.18
CA PHE A 79 -10.72 1.81 7.33
C PHE A 79 -11.58 2.84 8.04
N LEU A 80 -12.68 2.42 8.67
CA LEU A 80 -13.51 3.32 9.48
C LEU A 80 -12.71 3.95 10.62
N LYS A 81 -11.92 3.16 11.37
CA LYS A 81 -11.07 3.67 12.44
C LYS A 81 -10.06 4.69 11.92
N ALA A 82 -9.43 4.44 10.77
CA ALA A 82 -8.47 5.37 10.18
C ALA A 82 -9.14 6.71 9.79
N LEU A 83 -10.34 6.66 9.20
CA LEU A 83 -11.10 7.86 8.84
C LEU A 83 -11.55 8.65 10.07
N ASP A 84 -12.04 7.99 11.12
CA ASP A 84 -12.35 8.63 12.41
C ASP A 84 -11.10 9.31 12.98
N ASP A 85 -9.97 8.61 12.97
CA ASP A 85 -8.68 9.13 13.43
C ASP A 85 -8.22 10.38 12.65
N ILE A 86 -8.44 10.42 11.34
CA ILE A 86 -8.12 11.55 10.46
C ILE A 86 -9.04 12.73 10.75
N ALA A 87 -10.34 12.47 10.90
CA ALA A 87 -11.34 13.47 11.24
C ALA A 87 -11.08 14.11 12.61
N GLU A 88 -10.76 13.31 13.63
CA GLU A 88 -10.39 13.79 14.97
C GLU A 88 -9.16 14.71 14.96
N LYS A 89 -8.22 14.48 14.02
CA LYS A 89 -7.03 15.32 13.83
C LYS A 89 -7.32 16.59 13.02
N GLY A 90 -8.54 16.74 12.49
CA GLY A 90 -8.93 17.87 11.65
C GLY A 90 -8.11 17.97 10.37
N ILE A 91 -7.78 16.82 9.77
CA ILE A 91 -7.14 16.73 8.45
C ILE A 91 -8.25 16.66 7.41
N GLU A 92 -8.29 17.65 6.51
CA GLU A 92 -9.36 17.82 5.52
C GLU A 92 -9.00 17.26 4.14
N ILE A 93 -7.74 16.86 3.91
CA ILE A 93 -7.30 16.31 2.61
C ILE A 93 -6.82 14.87 2.80
N VAL A 94 -7.44 13.94 2.09
CA VAL A 94 -7.07 12.53 2.05
C VAL A 94 -6.74 12.13 0.61
N ALA A 95 -5.53 11.63 0.39
CA ALA A 95 -5.12 11.02 -0.87
C ALA A 95 -5.13 9.49 -0.75
N MET A 96 -5.62 8.78 -1.77
CA MET A 96 -5.70 7.32 -1.79
C MET A 96 -4.90 6.74 -2.98
N PRO A 97 -3.67 6.26 -2.74
CA PRO A 97 -2.79 5.69 -3.78
C PRO A 97 -3.21 4.29 -4.28
N GLY A 98 -4.43 4.16 -4.80
CA GLY A 98 -4.92 2.93 -5.44
C GLY A 98 -5.20 1.78 -4.49
N ASP A 99 -5.75 0.72 -5.07
CA ASP A 99 -6.29 -0.47 -4.40
C ASP A 99 -7.23 -0.09 -3.25
N PHE A 100 -8.14 0.85 -3.53
CA PHE A 100 -9.15 1.29 -2.57
C PHE A 100 -10.28 0.28 -2.42
N SER A 101 -10.46 -0.65 -3.37
CA SER A 101 -11.52 -1.66 -3.39
C SER A 101 -10.99 -3.08 -3.66
N ASP A 102 -11.75 -4.11 -3.26
CA ASP A 102 -11.51 -5.48 -3.71
C ASP A 102 -12.07 -5.67 -5.14
N ASP A 103 -11.16 -5.73 -6.12
CA ASP A 103 -11.40 -6.01 -7.54
C ASP A 103 -12.41 -5.07 -8.25
N GLY A 104 -12.64 -3.88 -7.70
CA GLY A 104 -13.61 -2.91 -8.22
C GLY A 104 -15.03 -3.43 -8.25
N GLN A 105 -15.37 -4.47 -7.50
CA GLN A 105 -16.71 -5.07 -7.53
C GLN A 105 -17.77 -4.03 -7.21
N ALA A 106 -18.88 -4.01 -7.95
CA ALA A 106 -19.83 -2.89 -7.93
C ALA A 106 -20.42 -2.62 -6.54
N TYR A 107 -20.68 -3.67 -5.74
CA TYR A 107 -21.15 -3.49 -4.36
C TYR A 107 -20.08 -2.87 -3.43
N ASN A 108 -18.81 -3.22 -3.62
CA ASN A 108 -17.69 -2.60 -2.90
C ASN A 108 -17.55 -1.12 -3.26
N LEU A 109 -17.65 -0.77 -4.55
CA LEU A 109 -17.55 0.62 -5.00
C LEU A 109 -18.68 1.48 -4.41
N ARG A 110 -19.93 0.98 -4.40
CA ARG A 110 -21.06 1.69 -3.78
C ARG A 110 -20.88 1.86 -2.28
N GLY A 111 -20.42 0.83 -1.56
CA GLY A 111 -20.14 0.91 -0.12
C GLY A 111 -19.04 1.91 0.19
N LEU A 112 -17.95 1.89 -0.61
CA LEU A 112 -16.86 2.85 -0.48
C LEU A 112 -17.34 4.28 -0.71
N HIS A 113 -18.08 4.53 -1.80
CA HIS A 113 -18.69 5.84 -2.07
C HIS A 113 -19.49 6.34 -0.87
N GLN A 114 -20.41 5.52 -0.35
CA GLN A 114 -21.25 5.91 0.80
C GLN A 114 -20.41 6.31 2.01
N ILE A 115 -19.35 5.56 2.32
CA ILE A 115 -18.44 5.89 3.43
C ILE A 115 -17.73 7.22 3.14
N LEU A 116 -17.09 7.37 1.98
CA LEU A 116 -16.34 8.58 1.65
C LEU A 116 -17.25 9.82 1.67
N GLU A 117 -18.45 9.73 1.10
CA GLU A 117 -19.43 10.82 1.08
C GLU A 117 -19.92 11.16 2.50
N GLN A 118 -20.14 10.16 3.36
CA GLN A 118 -20.50 10.40 4.75
C GLN A 118 -19.42 11.19 5.50
N TYR A 119 -18.15 10.84 5.33
CA TYR A 119 -17.03 11.55 5.97
C TYR A 119 -16.82 12.94 5.37
N HIS A 120 -17.04 13.10 4.07
CA HIS A 120 -17.05 14.40 3.42
C HIS A 120 -18.13 15.30 4.03
N GLN A 121 -19.39 14.86 4.07
CA GLN A 121 -20.52 15.64 4.59
C GLN A 121 -20.38 15.98 6.07
N LYS A 122 -19.87 15.04 6.88
CA LYS A 122 -19.80 15.21 8.33
C LYS A 122 -18.60 16.02 8.79
N TYR A 123 -17.45 15.88 8.13
CA TYR A 123 -16.18 16.42 8.61
C TYR A 123 -15.47 17.33 7.58
N GLY A 124 -16.03 17.53 6.39
CA GLY A 124 -15.42 18.35 5.34
C GLY A 124 -14.20 17.71 4.67
N ILE A 125 -14.03 16.38 4.78
CA ILE A 125 -12.89 15.69 4.18
C ILE A 125 -13.05 15.65 2.65
N GLU A 126 -12.01 16.08 1.95
CA GLU A 126 -11.85 15.98 0.51
C GLU A 126 -10.97 14.79 0.16
N PHE A 127 -11.51 13.86 -0.63
CA PHE A 127 -10.82 12.65 -1.06
C PHE A 127 -10.32 12.78 -2.50
N TYR A 128 -9.06 12.41 -2.70
CA TYR A 128 -8.39 12.37 -4.01
C TYR A 128 -7.82 10.98 -4.25
N ILE A 129 -8.44 10.24 -5.16
CA ILE A 129 -8.06 8.85 -5.42
C ILE A 129 -7.35 8.71 -6.78
N THR A 130 -6.55 7.67 -6.91
CA THR A 130 -6.03 7.15 -8.18
C THR A 130 -6.24 5.64 -8.20
N THR A 131 -6.11 4.99 -9.35
CA THR A 131 -6.35 3.54 -9.49
C THR A 131 -5.12 2.71 -9.18
N GLY A 132 -5.32 1.56 -8.52
CA GLY A 132 -4.38 0.44 -8.43
C GLY A 132 -4.82 -0.77 -9.25
N ASN A 133 -4.10 -1.89 -9.20
CA ASN A 133 -4.40 -3.06 -10.03
C ASN A 133 -5.59 -3.92 -9.54
N HIS A 134 -6.13 -3.64 -8.36
CA HIS A 134 -7.37 -4.21 -7.84
C HIS A 134 -8.56 -3.24 -7.94
N ASP A 135 -8.38 -2.02 -8.44
CA ASP A 135 -9.50 -1.12 -8.67
C ASP A 135 -10.15 -1.43 -10.03
N PRO A 136 -9.50 -1.17 -11.18
CA PRO A 136 -9.74 -1.98 -12.35
C PRO A 136 -8.77 -3.16 -12.36
N VAL A 137 -9.28 -4.40 -12.39
CA VAL A 137 -8.43 -5.58 -12.64
C VAL A 137 -8.02 -5.64 -14.12
N GLY A 138 -8.83 -5.05 -15.00
CA GLY A 138 -8.59 -4.87 -16.43
C GLY A 138 -9.11 -3.51 -16.92
N PRO A 139 -8.83 -3.11 -18.16
CA PRO A 139 -9.26 -1.79 -18.65
C PRO A 139 -10.79 -1.70 -18.84
N PHE A 140 -11.45 -2.85 -18.97
CA PHE A 140 -12.89 -2.99 -19.20
C PHE A 140 -13.47 -4.02 -18.24
N ARG A 141 -14.76 -3.88 -17.92
CA ARG A 141 -15.49 -4.81 -17.06
C ARG A 141 -15.37 -6.25 -17.56
N LYS A 142 -15.12 -7.16 -16.62
CA LYS A 142 -14.94 -8.58 -16.88
C LYS A 142 -15.80 -9.42 -15.96
N ASP A 143 -16.45 -10.44 -16.53
CA ASP A 143 -17.16 -11.43 -15.73
C ASP A 143 -16.15 -12.25 -14.92
N ALA A 144 -16.32 -12.27 -13.61
CA ALA A 144 -15.45 -12.91 -12.65
C ALA A 144 -16.26 -13.45 -11.45
N GLY A 145 -15.55 -13.88 -10.42
CA GLY A 145 -16.10 -14.27 -9.13
C GLY A 145 -15.04 -14.93 -8.24
N LYS A 146 -15.44 -15.34 -7.04
CA LYS A 146 -14.56 -15.94 -6.04
C LYS A 146 -15.17 -17.20 -5.45
N ASP A 147 -14.31 -18.14 -5.06
CA ASP A 147 -14.68 -19.48 -4.57
C ASP A 147 -14.76 -19.55 -3.02
N ASP A 148 -14.52 -18.46 -2.32
CA ASP A 148 -14.07 -18.47 -0.92
C ASP A 148 -14.77 -17.41 -0.08
N PHE A 149 -16.04 -17.11 -0.39
CA PHE A 149 -16.93 -16.48 0.59
C PHE A 149 -17.36 -17.51 1.64
N LEU A 150 -17.77 -17.06 2.82
CA LEU A 150 -18.23 -17.96 3.88
C LEU A 150 -19.73 -18.23 3.80
N GLY A 151 -20.10 -19.49 3.57
CA GLY A 151 -21.48 -19.97 3.55
C GLY A 151 -22.08 -20.13 4.95
N GLN A 152 -23.42 -20.11 5.04
CA GLN A 152 -24.17 -20.16 6.31
C GLN A 152 -23.91 -21.44 7.12
N ASP A 153 -23.48 -22.50 6.45
CA ASP A 153 -23.11 -23.82 6.94
C ASP A 153 -21.63 -23.93 7.35
N GLY A 154 -20.84 -22.87 7.19
CA GLY A 154 -19.40 -22.85 7.47
C GLY A 154 -18.53 -23.33 6.31
N TYR A 155 -19.13 -23.79 5.20
CA TYR A 155 -18.41 -24.20 4.00
C TYR A 155 -18.10 -23.00 3.10
N PRO A 156 -17.08 -23.09 2.22
CA PRO A 156 -16.89 -22.10 1.17
C PRO A 156 -18.12 -21.98 0.26
N LEU A 157 -18.46 -20.74 -0.06
CA LEU A 157 -19.53 -20.32 -0.94
C LEU A 157 -18.91 -19.60 -2.14
N GLY A 158 -19.23 -20.06 -3.35
CA GLY A 158 -18.86 -19.36 -4.58
C GLY A 158 -19.79 -18.16 -4.82
N ILE A 159 -19.26 -17.01 -5.21
CA ILE A 159 -20.06 -15.90 -5.74
C ILE A 159 -19.51 -15.52 -7.10
N TYR A 160 -20.33 -15.65 -8.15
CA TYR A 160 -19.91 -15.46 -9.55
C TYR A 160 -20.85 -14.56 -10.31
N SER A 161 -20.32 -13.90 -11.33
CA SER A 161 -21.11 -13.04 -12.22
C SER A 161 -21.94 -13.80 -13.25
N LYS A 162 -21.60 -15.08 -13.52
CA LYS A 162 -22.29 -15.98 -14.45
C LYS A 162 -22.21 -17.43 -13.99
N ASP A 163 -23.20 -18.23 -14.39
CA ASP A 163 -23.34 -19.65 -14.03
C ASP A 163 -22.22 -20.57 -14.52
N ASN A 164 -21.55 -20.21 -15.61
CA ASN A 164 -20.50 -21.01 -16.22
C ASN A 164 -19.09 -20.65 -15.70
N ILE A 165 -19.01 -19.81 -14.67
CA ILE A 165 -17.77 -19.41 -14.00
C ILE A 165 -17.70 -20.12 -12.64
N GLY A 166 -16.48 -20.36 -12.16
CA GLY A 166 -16.23 -20.90 -10.84
C GLY A 166 -16.14 -22.42 -10.79
N LYS A 167 -15.69 -22.93 -9.64
CA LYS A 167 -15.48 -24.37 -9.41
C LYS A 167 -16.41 -24.96 -8.36
N ILE A 168 -17.09 -24.11 -7.57
CA ILE A 168 -17.92 -24.55 -6.45
C ILE A 168 -19.38 -24.59 -6.86
N ASN A 169 -20.05 -25.71 -6.54
CA ASN A 169 -21.48 -25.91 -6.81
C ASN A 169 -22.38 -25.13 -5.84
N HIS A 170 -21.97 -25.00 -4.57
CA HIS A 170 -22.61 -24.12 -3.60
C HIS A 170 -22.29 -22.67 -3.96
N ARG A 171 -23.22 -21.98 -4.64
CA ARG A 171 -22.92 -20.68 -5.23
C ARG A 171 -24.09 -19.73 -5.33
N ILE A 172 -23.74 -18.44 -5.42
CA ILE A 172 -24.62 -17.32 -5.73
C ILE A 172 -24.19 -16.72 -7.07
N ILE A 173 -25.16 -16.34 -7.89
CA ILE A 173 -24.93 -15.62 -9.14
C ILE A 173 -25.42 -14.18 -9.00
N THR A 174 -24.53 -13.22 -9.24
CA THR A 174 -24.81 -11.78 -9.19
C THR A 174 -23.83 -11.02 -10.08
N ARG A 175 -24.32 -10.10 -10.90
CA ARG A 175 -23.48 -9.30 -11.80
C ARG A 175 -22.53 -8.34 -11.06
N ASP A 176 -22.81 -8.03 -9.80
CA ASP A 176 -22.06 -7.08 -8.98
C ASP A 176 -20.72 -7.62 -8.46
N ILE A 177 -20.47 -8.94 -8.53
CA ILE A 177 -19.18 -9.55 -8.20
C ILE A 177 -18.17 -9.51 -9.35
N ALA A 178 -18.60 -9.04 -10.53
CA ALA A 178 -17.71 -8.88 -11.67
C ALA A 178 -16.60 -7.87 -11.38
N GLU A 179 -15.46 -8.09 -12.01
CA GLU A 179 -14.33 -7.16 -11.96
C GLU A 179 -14.67 -5.92 -12.79
N SER A 180 -14.57 -4.74 -12.18
CA SER A 180 -14.85 -3.49 -12.90
C SER A 180 -13.73 -3.11 -13.86
N GLY A 181 -14.10 -2.39 -14.92
CA GLY A 181 -13.17 -1.61 -15.71
C GLY A 181 -13.12 -0.16 -15.21
N TYR A 182 -12.41 0.67 -15.95
CA TYR A 182 -12.33 2.10 -15.62
C TYR A 182 -13.66 2.85 -15.73
N LEU A 183 -14.55 2.41 -16.62
CA LEU A 183 -15.83 3.10 -16.83
C LEU A 183 -16.70 2.98 -15.57
N GLU A 184 -16.84 1.77 -15.03
CA GLU A 184 -17.62 1.49 -13.82
C GLU A 184 -17.06 2.24 -12.60
N ILE A 185 -15.74 2.27 -12.46
CA ILE A 185 -15.07 3.04 -11.39
C ILE A 185 -15.35 4.53 -11.53
N LEU A 186 -15.25 5.06 -12.74
CA LEU A 186 -15.47 6.48 -12.99
C LEU A 186 -16.92 6.87 -12.75
N ASP A 187 -17.88 6.02 -13.16
CA ASP A 187 -19.31 6.29 -12.96
C ASP A 187 -19.68 6.39 -11.47
N GLU A 188 -19.10 5.52 -10.63
CA GLU A 188 -19.36 5.51 -9.19
C GLU A 188 -18.53 6.55 -8.42
N LEU A 189 -17.24 6.70 -8.73
CA LEU A 189 -16.27 7.42 -7.89
C LEU A 189 -15.72 8.71 -8.51
N LYS A 190 -16.28 9.22 -9.62
CA LYS A 190 -15.78 10.43 -10.32
C LYS A 190 -15.54 11.64 -9.41
N ASN A 191 -16.36 11.83 -8.39
CA ASN A 191 -16.32 13.03 -7.54
C ASN A 191 -15.13 13.03 -6.55
N PHE A 192 -14.40 11.92 -6.42
CA PHE A 192 -13.25 11.79 -5.52
C PHE A 192 -11.92 12.09 -6.25
N GLY A 193 -11.91 13.21 -6.99
CA GLY A 193 -10.73 13.76 -7.67
C GLY A 193 -10.63 13.46 -9.17
N PHE A 194 -11.24 12.37 -9.66
CA PHE A 194 -11.21 12.04 -11.10
C PHE A 194 -11.91 13.08 -11.98
N TYR A 195 -12.86 13.84 -11.42
CA TYR A 195 -13.49 15.01 -12.02
C TYR A 195 -13.19 16.25 -11.16
N PRO A 196 -13.11 17.44 -11.79
CA PRO A 196 -12.96 18.68 -11.04
C PRO A 196 -14.21 18.95 -10.19
N LYS A 197 -13.99 19.57 -9.04
CA LYS A 197 -15.01 20.25 -8.24
C LYS A 197 -14.95 21.76 -8.47
N LYS A 198 -16.03 22.48 -8.18
CA LYS A 198 -16.09 23.95 -8.39
C LYS A 198 -15.14 24.71 -7.47
N GLU A 199 -14.85 24.09 -6.32
CA GLU A 199 -14.00 24.60 -5.27
C GLU A 199 -12.51 24.40 -5.59
N ASN A 200 -12.18 23.56 -6.57
CA ASN A 200 -10.79 23.37 -6.99
C ASN A 200 -10.27 24.63 -7.69
N LEU A 201 -9.09 25.07 -7.29
CA LEU A 201 -8.44 26.25 -7.87
C LEU A 201 -7.83 25.96 -9.25
N PHE A 202 -7.50 24.69 -9.48
CA PHE A 202 -7.00 24.17 -10.73
C PHE A 202 -7.27 22.67 -10.79
N TRP A 203 -7.53 22.17 -11.98
CA TRP A 203 -7.61 20.74 -12.26
C TRP A 203 -7.20 20.51 -13.71
N SER A 204 -6.45 19.45 -14.01
CA SER A 204 -6.02 19.12 -15.38
C SER A 204 -5.65 17.64 -15.53
N THR A 205 -5.58 17.16 -16.78
CA THR A 205 -5.17 15.78 -17.14
C THR A 205 -4.02 15.79 -18.14
N PRO A 206 -3.39 14.64 -18.43
CA PRO A 206 -2.42 14.51 -19.53
C PRO A 206 -2.93 14.95 -20.91
N PHE A 207 -4.25 15.00 -21.10
CA PHE A 207 -4.90 15.23 -22.39
C PHE A 207 -5.51 16.64 -22.50
N ALA A 208 -5.55 17.39 -21.39
CA ALA A 208 -6.00 18.78 -21.39
C ALA A 208 -4.93 19.71 -21.99
N GLN A 209 -5.37 20.72 -22.74
CA GLN A 209 -4.49 21.67 -23.43
C GLN A 209 -4.47 23.08 -22.81
N TYR A 210 -5.23 23.31 -21.73
CA TYR A 210 -5.27 24.62 -21.05
C TYR A 210 -4.17 24.75 -19.99
N SER A 211 -3.78 26.00 -19.71
CA SER A 211 -2.86 26.37 -18.64
C SER A 211 -3.60 26.81 -17.37
N LEU A 212 -2.88 27.10 -16.29
CA LEU A 212 -3.45 27.70 -15.09
C LEU A 212 -4.14 29.05 -15.38
N LYS A 213 -3.61 29.84 -16.33
CA LYS A 213 -4.15 31.16 -16.69
C LYS A 213 -5.49 31.08 -17.42
N ASP A 214 -5.69 30.00 -18.18
CA ASP A 214 -6.86 29.81 -19.06
C ASP A 214 -7.85 28.80 -18.47
N TYR A 215 -7.63 28.40 -17.21
CA TYR A 215 -8.44 27.45 -16.46
C TYR A 215 -9.84 28.01 -16.20
N SER A 216 -10.82 27.11 -16.30
CA SER A 216 -12.20 27.31 -15.84
C SER A 216 -12.77 25.95 -15.51
N TYR A 217 -13.65 25.89 -14.53
CA TYR A 217 -14.33 24.67 -14.13
C TYR A 217 -15.01 23.97 -15.30
N GLU A 218 -15.67 24.72 -16.19
CA GLU A 218 -16.42 24.18 -17.33
C GLU A 218 -15.50 23.49 -18.34
N LYS A 219 -14.35 24.09 -18.67
CA LYS A 219 -13.32 23.46 -19.54
C LYS A 219 -12.76 22.20 -18.89
N ALA A 220 -12.51 22.24 -17.59
CA ALA A 220 -11.98 21.11 -16.85
C ALA A 220 -12.98 19.95 -16.83
N LEU A 221 -14.26 20.24 -16.58
CA LEU A 221 -15.34 19.27 -16.56
C LEU A 221 -15.49 18.56 -17.91
N GLN A 222 -15.41 19.31 -19.02
CA GLN A 222 -15.40 18.71 -20.36
C GLN A 222 -14.21 17.78 -20.58
N LYS A 223 -13.02 18.14 -20.06
CA LYS A 223 -11.79 17.34 -20.19
C LYS A 223 -11.68 16.17 -19.21
N ALA A 224 -12.57 16.10 -18.22
CA ALA A 224 -12.66 14.97 -17.29
C ALA A 224 -13.43 13.76 -17.85
N ALA A 225 -14.23 13.97 -18.91
CA ALA A 225 -15.01 12.92 -19.55
C ALA A 225 -14.15 11.70 -19.95
N TYR A 226 -14.69 10.49 -19.75
CA TYR A 226 -14.03 9.22 -20.07
C TYR A 226 -13.36 9.21 -21.45
N THR A 227 -14.11 9.63 -22.48
CA THR A 227 -13.65 9.65 -23.87
C THR A 227 -12.54 10.67 -24.17
N GLN A 228 -12.31 11.64 -23.28
CA GLN A 228 -11.22 12.62 -23.40
C GLN A 228 -9.92 12.14 -22.76
N ARG A 229 -9.91 10.94 -22.17
CA ARG A 229 -8.81 10.41 -21.35
C ARG A 229 -8.28 9.07 -21.87
N MET A 230 -8.32 8.89 -23.19
CA MET A 230 -7.92 7.65 -23.85
C MET A 230 -6.52 7.80 -24.45
N TYR A 231 -5.75 6.71 -24.43
CA TYR A 231 -4.50 6.58 -25.15
C TYR A 231 -4.33 5.15 -25.68
N ASP A 232 -3.52 4.98 -26.72
CA ASP A 232 -3.18 3.66 -27.24
C ASP A 232 -2.04 3.04 -26.42
N VAL A 233 -2.33 2.00 -25.63
CA VAL A 233 -1.31 1.22 -24.90
C VAL A 233 -0.47 0.36 -25.86
N SER A 234 -1.06 0.02 -26.99
CA SER A 234 -0.46 -0.55 -28.18
C SER A 234 -1.26 -0.04 -29.37
N GLU A 235 -0.67 -0.01 -30.56
CA GLU A 235 -1.33 0.52 -31.76
C GLU A 235 -2.70 -0.15 -31.98
N GLY A 236 -3.78 0.65 -31.98
CA GLY A 236 -5.15 0.15 -32.15
C GLY A 236 -5.81 -0.43 -30.88
N PHE A 237 -5.17 -0.32 -29.72
CA PHE A 237 -5.70 -0.74 -28.42
C PHE A 237 -5.87 0.47 -27.49
N PRO A 238 -6.93 1.27 -27.67
CA PRO A 238 -7.19 2.42 -26.81
C PRO A 238 -7.67 1.98 -25.43
N VAL A 239 -7.04 2.49 -24.38
CA VAL A 239 -7.43 2.30 -22.98
C VAL A 239 -7.42 3.65 -22.24
N PRO A 240 -8.20 3.81 -21.18
CA PRO A 240 -8.24 5.07 -20.44
C PRO A 240 -7.01 5.25 -19.53
N ASP A 241 -6.73 6.50 -19.19
CA ASP A 241 -5.73 6.91 -18.20
C ASP A 241 -6.36 7.92 -17.24
N LEU A 242 -6.53 7.51 -15.99
CA LEU A 242 -7.18 8.32 -14.97
C LEU A 242 -6.23 9.24 -14.19
N SER A 243 -5.03 9.55 -14.72
CA SER A 243 -4.14 10.56 -14.15
C SER A 243 -4.74 11.98 -14.18
N TYR A 244 -4.52 12.76 -13.13
CA TYR A 244 -4.91 14.17 -13.03
C TYR A 244 -4.01 14.94 -12.05
N VAL A 245 -4.05 16.26 -12.16
CA VAL A 245 -3.49 17.18 -11.16
C VAL A 245 -4.61 18.09 -10.66
N VAL A 246 -4.62 18.40 -9.37
CA VAL A 246 -5.62 19.26 -8.74
C VAL A 246 -4.97 20.20 -7.72
N GLU A 247 -5.48 21.42 -7.61
CA GLU A 247 -5.13 22.37 -6.56
C GLU A 247 -6.30 22.49 -5.57
N PRO A 248 -6.33 21.65 -4.50
CA PRO A 248 -7.40 21.68 -3.50
C PRO A 248 -7.32 22.91 -2.59
N VAL A 249 -6.11 23.38 -2.32
CA VAL A 249 -5.82 24.56 -1.50
C VAL A 249 -4.71 25.37 -2.16
N GLN A 250 -4.73 26.68 -1.92
CA GLN A 250 -3.78 27.60 -2.54
C GLN A 250 -2.33 27.15 -2.33
N GLY A 251 -1.62 26.97 -3.44
CA GLY A 251 -0.18 26.68 -3.45
C GLY A 251 0.19 25.20 -3.38
N VAL A 252 -0.75 24.27 -3.16
CA VAL A 252 -0.47 22.83 -3.10
C VAL A 252 -1.18 22.12 -4.24
N TRP A 253 -0.41 21.42 -5.07
CA TRP A 253 -0.92 20.56 -6.13
C TRP A 253 -0.80 19.09 -5.72
N LEU A 254 -1.89 18.35 -5.84
CA LEU A 254 -1.88 16.89 -5.77
C LEU A 254 -1.83 16.35 -7.19
N MET A 255 -0.84 15.51 -7.49
CA MET A 255 -0.69 14.84 -8.78
C MET A 255 -0.99 13.36 -8.62
N ALA A 256 -2.20 12.96 -9.00
CA ALA A 256 -2.64 11.58 -9.05
C ALA A 256 -2.16 10.96 -10.37
N ILE A 257 -1.31 9.94 -10.30
CA ILE A 257 -0.81 9.23 -11.48
C ILE A 257 -1.46 7.84 -11.53
N ASP A 258 -2.11 7.52 -12.63
CA ASP A 258 -2.60 6.18 -12.95
C ASP A 258 -1.46 5.39 -13.62
N GLY A 259 -0.80 4.55 -12.82
CA GLY A 259 0.28 3.69 -13.28
C GLY A 259 -0.16 2.37 -13.91
N ASN A 260 -1.46 2.05 -13.93
CA ASN A 260 -1.93 0.76 -14.43
C ASN A 260 -1.62 0.64 -15.93
N THR A 261 -1.02 -0.49 -16.34
CA THR A 261 -0.68 -0.73 -17.75
C THR A 261 -1.26 -2.06 -18.21
N TYR A 262 -2.34 -2.01 -18.98
CA TYR A 262 -3.03 -3.19 -19.51
C TYR A 262 -2.56 -3.48 -20.93
N ILE A 263 -1.49 -4.28 -21.05
CA ILE A 263 -0.92 -4.64 -22.35
C ILE A 263 -1.75 -5.79 -22.95
N PRO A 264 -2.16 -5.73 -24.24
CA PRO A 264 -2.87 -6.83 -24.88
C PRO A 264 -2.02 -8.11 -24.90
N LYS A 265 -2.67 -9.26 -24.75
CA LYS A 265 -2.11 -10.62 -24.85
C LYS A 265 -1.88 -10.97 -26.32
N ASN A 266 -2.78 -10.56 -27.19
CA ASN A 266 -2.70 -10.72 -28.65
C ASN A 266 -3.11 -9.40 -29.34
N THR A 267 -2.22 -8.85 -30.18
CA THR A 267 -2.46 -7.60 -30.92
C THR A 267 -3.35 -7.76 -32.16
N HIS A 268 -3.75 -8.98 -32.50
CA HIS A 268 -4.69 -9.27 -33.60
C HIS A 268 -6.13 -9.49 -33.14
N GLU A 269 -6.36 -9.45 -31.82
CA GLU A 269 -7.67 -9.68 -31.23
C GLU A 269 -8.46 -8.38 -31.10
N ASN A 270 -9.78 -8.47 -30.90
CA ASN A 270 -10.62 -7.29 -30.74
C ASN A 270 -10.20 -6.45 -29.51
N PRO A 271 -9.90 -5.15 -29.64
CA PRO A 271 -9.52 -4.29 -28.52
C PRO A 271 -10.64 -4.13 -27.47
N ALA A 272 -11.91 -4.35 -27.84
CA ALA A 272 -13.03 -4.35 -26.89
C ALA A 272 -13.13 -5.64 -26.06
N ASN A 273 -12.34 -6.67 -26.36
CA ASN A 273 -12.34 -7.93 -25.61
C ASN A 273 -11.57 -7.77 -24.29
N ALA A 274 -12.30 -7.66 -23.17
CA ALA A 274 -11.73 -7.52 -21.83
C ALA A 274 -10.74 -8.65 -21.46
N GLU A 275 -10.96 -9.88 -21.96
CA GLU A 275 -10.09 -11.02 -21.69
C GLU A 275 -8.72 -10.92 -22.35
N ASN A 276 -8.57 -10.06 -23.36
CA ASN A 276 -7.33 -9.94 -24.11
C ASN A 276 -6.27 -9.12 -23.37
N TYR A 277 -6.48 -8.64 -22.15
CA TYR A 277 -5.50 -7.80 -21.46
C TYR A 277 -4.77 -8.54 -20.33
N LYS A 278 -3.47 -8.27 -20.19
CA LYS A 278 -2.68 -8.71 -19.02
C LYS A 278 -3.03 -7.84 -17.81
N GLY A 279 -2.89 -8.40 -16.60
CA GLY A 279 -3.04 -7.63 -15.36
C GLY A 279 -1.92 -6.59 -15.19
N ALA A 280 -2.20 -5.54 -14.41
CA ALA A 280 -1.33 -4.37 -14.28
C ALA A 280 -0.28 -4.46 -13.15
N GLY A 281 -0.15 -5.60 -12.45
CA GLY A 281 0.64 -5.71 -11.22
C GLY A 281 2.18 -5.55 -11.32
N ILE A 282 2.75 -5.18 -12.48
CA ILE A 282 4.20 -4.93 -12.64
C ILE A 282 4.55 -3.46 -12.33
N GLY A 283 3.59 -2.53 -12.47
CA GLY A 283 3.81 -1.11 -12.19
C GLY A 283 4.73 -0.38 -13.16
N TYR A 284 5.59 0.51 -12.63
CA TYR A 284 6.31 1.52 -13.40
C TYR A 284 7.27 1.00 -14.47
N ASN A 285 7.74 -0.24 -14.35
CA ASN A 285 8.57 -0.86 -15.39
C ASN A 285 7.83 -0.89 -16.75
N ASN A 286 6.50 -1.01 -16.75
CA ASN A 286 5.68 -0.93 -17.97
C ASN A 286 5.28 0.51 -18.34
N VAL A 287 5.17 1.42 -17.37
CA VAL A 287 4.81 2.83 -17.61
C VAL A 287 5.84 3.54 -18.49
N LEU A 288 7.14 3.34 -18.24
CA LEU A 288 8.20 3.98 -19.05
C LEU A 288 8.14 3.61 -20.53
N THR A 289 7.64 2.42 -20.84
CA THR A 289 7.59 1.88 -22.20
C THR A 289 6.25 2.13 -22.89
N HIS A 290 5.13 2.05 -22.16
CA HIS A 290 3.77 2.08 -22.73
C HIS A 290 2.95 3.32 -22.39
N LYS A 291 3.36 4.14 -21.40
CA LYS A 291 2.70 5.40 -21.01
C LYS A 291 3.65 6.60 -21.11
N LYS A 292 4.41 6.69 -22.19
CA LYS A 292 5.42 7.76 -22.40
C LYS A 292 4.83 9.18 -22.32
N HIS A 293 3.54 9.35 -22.63
CA HIS A 293 2.84 10.62 -22.47
C HIS A 293 2.84 11.11 -21.01
N LEU A 294 2.81 10.21 -20.03
CA LEU A 294 2.84 10.59 -18.61
C LEU A 294 4.15 11.27 -18.23
N ILE A 295 5.30 10.76 -18.67
CA ILE A 295 6.60 11.39 -18.35
C ILE A 295 6.67 12.81 -18.90
N ASN A 296 6.20 13.01 -20.13
CA ASN A 296 6.12 14.33 -20.75
C ASN A 296 5.13 15.26 -20.03
N TRP A 297 3.98 14.73 -19.60
CA TRP A 297 2.98 15.49 -18.87
C TRP A 297 3.47 15.88 -17.46
N VAL A 298 4.09 14.96 -16.72
CA VAL A 298 4.69 15.25 -15.42
C VAL A 298 5.73 16.36 -15.57
N LYS A 299 6.61 16.28 -16.56
CA LYS A 299 7.61 17.32 -16.82
C LYS A 299 6.96 18.70 -17.04
N LYS A 300 5.98 18.79 -17.94
CA LYS A 300 5.26 20.04 -18.22
C LYS A 300 4.52 20.57 -16.99
N THR A 301 3.89 19.68 -16.22
CA THR A 301 3.14 20.04 -15.01
C THR A 301 4.08 20.54 -13.92
N MET A 302 5.24 19.91 -13.71
CA MET A 302 6.26 20.36 -12.77
C MET A 302 6.87 21.71 -13.19
N GLU A 303 7.08 21.93 -14.49
CA GLU A 303 7.54 23.22 -15.01
C GLU A 303 6.53 24.35 -14.74
N GLU A 304 5.23 24.09 -14.98
CA GLU A 304 4.15 25.05 -14.72
C GLU A 304 3.95 25.28 -13.21
N ALA A 305 4.04 24.22 -12.39
CA ALA A 305 3.99 24.32 -10.93
C ALA A 305 5.09 25.24 -10.42
N ARG A 306 6.35 25.02 -10.85
CA ARG A 306 7.50 25.84 -10.46
C ARG A 306 7.32 27.30 -10.88
N LYS A 307 6.84 27.55 -12.11
CA LYS A 307 6.59 28.91 -12.62
C LYS A 307 5.56 29.66 -11.77
N ASN A 308 4.59 28.94 -11.19
CA ASN A 308 3.52 29.50 -10.38
C ASN A 308 3.71 29.28 -8.86
N GLY A 309 4.91 28.88 -8.43
CA GLY A 309 5.25 28.70 -7.01
C GLY A 309 4.43 27.62 -6.29
N LYS A 310 4.02 26.57 -6.99
CA LYS A 310 3.20 25.48 -6.45
C LYS A 310 4.08 24.34 -5.90
N THR A 311 3.73 23.84 -4.73
CA THR A 311 4.28 22.62 -4.14
C THR A 311 3.51 21.42 -4.69
N VAL A 312 4.18 20.50 -5.38
CA VAL A 312 3.55 19.30 -5.95
C VAL A 312 3.81 18.09 -5.05
N ILE A 313 2.74 17.43 -4.63
CA ILE A 313 2.78 16.13 -3.95
C ILE A 313 2.16 15.10 -4.89
N ALA A 314 2.98 14.21 -5.44
CA ALA A 314 2.48 13.15 -6.30
C ALA A 314 2.10 11.91 -5.50
N PHE A 315 1.11 11.19 -6.00
CA PHE A 315 0.79 9.86 -5.52
C PHE A 315 0.33 8.94 -6.66
N THR A 316 0.68 7.67 -6.53
CA THR A 316 0.31 6.61 -7.47
C THR A 316 0.23 5.29 -6.72
N HIS A 317 -0.31 4.25 -7.35
CA HIS A 317 -0.31 2.94 -6.73
C HIS A 317 1.11 2.34 -6.59
N TYR A 318 1.95 2.44 -7.62
CA TYR A 318 3.22 1.71 -7.68
C TYR A 318 4.43 2.48 -7.11
N PRO A 319 5.41 1.82 -6.47
CA PRO A 319 6.66 2.46 -6.07
C PRO A 319 7.50 2.92 -7.27
N MET A 320 8.11 4.11 -7.17
CA MET A 320 9.09 4.61 -8.17
C MET A 320 10.54 4.25 -7.86
N ILE A 321 10.82 3.81 -6.62
CA ILE A 321 12.16 3.50 -6.12
C ILE A 321 12.14 2.09 -5.52
N ASP A 322 13.29 1.40 -5.59
CA ASP A 322 13.53 0.15 -4.86
C ASP A 322 13.09 0.28 -3.39
N TYR A 323 12.33 -0.70 -2.93
CA TYR A 323 11.72 -0.74 -1.60
C TYR A 323 12.28 -1.87 -0.74
N ASN A 324 13.46 -2.39 -1.09
CA ASN A 324 14.14 -3.46 -0.35
C ASN A 324 15.45 -2.95 0.28
N ASP A 325 15.60 -1.64 0.48
CA ASP A 325 16.80 -1.03 1.07
C ASP A 325 18.12 -1.44 0.39
N GLY A 326 18.09 -1.63 -0.93
CA GLY A 326 19.26 -2.09 -1.70
C GLY A 326 19.57 -3.59 -1.55
N ALA A 327 18.74 -4.36 -0.85
CA ALA A 327 18.87 -5.81 -0.72
C ALA A 327 18.40 -6.59 -1.96
N THR A 328 17.77 -5.94 -2.95
CA THR A 328 17.19 -6.58 -4.15
C THR A 328 18.15 -7.57 -4.83
N LYS A 329 19.42 -7.19 -5.04
CA LYS A 329 20.40 -8.09 -5.65
C LYS A 329 20.68 -9.33 -4.79
N ASP A 330 20.78 -9.15 -3.48
CA ASP A 330 21.05 -10.25 -2.55
C ASP A 330 19.85 -11.18 -2.41
N ILE A 331 18.64 -10.63 -2.39
CA ILE A 331 17.37 -11.38 -2.41
C ILE A 331 17.29 -12.24 -3.66
N LYS A 332 17.54 -11.67 -4.85
CA LYS A 332 17.53 -12.41 -6.12
C LYS A 332 18.55 -13.54 -6.13
N ASN A 333 19.74 -13.32 -5.61
CA ASN A 333 20.77 -14.35 -5.52
C ASN A 333 20.39 -15.48 -4.54
N LEU A 334 19.69 -15.16 -3.45
CA LEU A 334 19.32 -16.13 -2.42
C LEU A 334 18.08 -16.94 -2.80
N LEU A 335 17.03 -16.28 -3.28
CA LEU A 335 15.70 -16.85 -3.50
C LEU A 335 15.41 -17.13 -4.99
N GLY A 336 15.97 -16.32 -5.88
CA GLY A 336 15.78 -16.39 -7.34
C GLY A 336 15.14 -15.12 -7.93
N GLU A 337 15.26 -14.95 -9.25
CA GLU A 337 14.90 -13.70 -9.97
C GLU A 337 13.43 -13.25 -9.86
N LYS A 338 12.52 -14.16 -9.54
CA LYS A 338 11.06 -13.92 -9.50
C LYS A 338 10.44 -14.21 -8.13
N LYS A 339 11.25 -14.52 -7.11
CA LYS A 339 10.74 -14.74 -5.75
C LYS A 339 10.52 -13.40 -5.07
N TRP A 340 9.72 -13.34 -4.00
CA TRP A 340 9.46 -12.06 -3.32
C TRP A 340 8.92 -10.94 -4.22
N GLN A 341 8.20 -11.32 -5.28
CA GLN A 341 7.61 -10.37 -6.22
C GLN A 341 8.65 -9.42 -6.86
N MET A 342 9.88 -9.90 -7.08
CA MET A 342 10.99 -9.09 -7.63
C MET A 342 10.68 -8.43 -8.98
N GLU A 343 9.71 -8.94 -9.75
CA GLU A 343 9.24 -8.30 -10.98
C GLU A 343 8.58 -6.93 -10.76
N ARG A 344 8.12 -6.65 -9.53
CA ARG A 344 7.47 -5.39 -9.12
C ARG A 344 8.47 -4.33 -8.66
N VAL A 345 9.72 -4.70 -8.42
CA VAL A 345 10.77 -3.76 -8.05
C VAL A 345 11.05 -2.83 -9.24
N PRO A 346 10.89 -1.50 -9.08
CA PRO A 346 11.13 -0.57 -10.17
C PRO A 346 12.62 -0.53 -10.53
N GLN A 347 12.91 -0.47 -11.82
CA GLN A 347 14.26 -0.24 -12.32
C GLN A 347 14.76 1.17 -11.95
N ASP A 348 16.07 1.36 -11.76
CA ASP A 348 16.65 2.66 -11.40
C ASP A 348 16.33 3.75 -12.45
N GLU A 349 16.13 3.37 -13.72
CA GLU A 349 15.68 4.25 -14.80
C GLU A 349 14.33 4.91 -14.52
N VAL A 350 13.44 4.27 -13.75
CA VAL A 350 12.13 4.84 -13.34
C VAL A 350 12.38 6.06 -12.47
N ALA A 351 13.10 5.88 -11.35
CA ALA A 351 13.43 6.97 -10.45
C ALA A 351 14.17 8.09 -11.18
N LYS A 352 15.06 7.73 -12.11
CA LYS A 352 15.77 8.67 -12.96
C LYS A 352 14.84 9.52 -13.83
N ALA A 353 13.94 8.90 -14.57
CA ALA A 353 13.03 9.59 -15.47
C ALA A 353 12.12 10.60 -14.73
N PHE A 354 11.54 10.20 -13.59
CA PHE A 354 10.64 11.06 -12.81
C PHE A 354 11.39 12.19 -12.10
N ALA A 355 12.56 11.91 -11.52
CA ALA A 355 13.41 12.96 -10.95
C ALA A 355 13.85 13.95 -12.04
N GLU A 356 14.19 13.46 -13.25
CA GLU A 356 14.56 14.32 -14.37
C GLU A 356 13.41 15.20 -14.85
N ALA A 357 12.18 14.68 -14.85
CA ALA A 357 10.94 15.41 -15.07
C ALA A 357 10.64 16.46 -13.97
N GLY A 358 11.39 16.44 -12.87
CA GLY A 358 11.33 17.44 -11.80
C GLY A 358 10.50 17.01 -10.59
N LEU A 359 10.00 15.77 -10.56
CA LEU A 359 9.25 15.26 -9.41
C LEU A 359 10.19 15.05 -8.21
N GLN A 360 9.74 15.44 -7.02
CA GLN A 360 10.56 15.41 -5.80
C GLN A 360 9.97 14.56 -4.68
N ILE A 361 8.64 14.59 -4.50
CA ILE A 361 7.92 13.89 -3.43
C ILE A 361 6.85 13.02 -4.06
N HIS A 362 6.85 11.75 -3.67
CA HIS A 362 5.96 10.75 -4.18
C HIS A 362 5.48 9.80 -3.07
N PHE A 363 4.18 9.54 -3.01
CA PHE A 363 3.57 8.55 -2.12
C PHE A 363 3.02 7.38 -2.94
N ALA A 364 3.33 6.15 -2.53
CA ALA A 364 2.86 4.96 -3.23
C ALA A 364 2.47 3.82 -2.30
N GLY A 365 1.70 2.88 -2.83
CA GLY A 365 1.19 1.69 -2.16
C GLY A 365 1.71 0.40 -2.77
N HIS A 366 0.79 -0.50 -3.12
CA HIS A 366 0.97 -1.73 -3.91
C HIS A 366 1.69 -2.88 -3.22
N MET A 367 2.78 -2.57 -2.51
CA MET A 367 3.58 -3.58 -1.82
C MET A 367 3.05 -3.88 -0.41
N HIS A 368 2.10 -3.07 0.07
CA HIS A 368 1.53 -3.12 1.43
C HIS A 368 2.54 -2.87 2.56
N ILE A 369 3.73 -2.35 2.24
CA ILE A 369 4.82 -2.16 3.21
C ILE A 369 4.93 -0.71 3.68
N ASN A 370 5.51 -0.53 4.87
CA ASN A 370 5.99 0.76 5.35
C ASN A 370 7.48 0.90 5.06
N ASP A 371 7.82 1.81 4.15
CA ASP A 371 9.19 2.05 3.70
C ASP A 371 9.36 3.48 3.16
N THR A 372 10.59 3.96 3.03
CA THR A 372 10.92 5.16 2.27
C THR A 372 12.15 4.92 1.41
N GLY A 373 12.07 5.18 0.11
CA GLY A 373 13.24 5.17 -0.78
C GLY A 373 13.68 6.58 -1.17
N VAL A 374 14.99 6.87 -1.13
CA VAL A 374 15.56 8.12 -1.64
C VAL A 374 16.50 7.87 -2.82
N ARG A 375 16.35 8.67 -3.89
CA ARG A 375 17.28 8.71 -5.02
C ARG A 375 17.76 10.12 -5.30
N LYS A 376 19.07 10.26 -5.50
CA LYS A 376 19.74 11.52 -5.84
C LYS A 376 20.38 11.41 -7.21
N ILE A 377 20.02 12.31 -8.12
CA ILE A 377 20.50 12.34 -9.51
C ILE A 377 21.05 13.73 -9.78
N GLY A 378 22.37 13.87 -9.75
CA GLY A 378 23.02 15.18 -9.76
C GLY A 378 22.56 16.03 -8.57
N SER A 379 21.95 17.19 -8.84
CA SER A 379 21.38 18.07 -7.81
C SER A 379 19.92 17.75 -7.46
N LYS A 380 19.26 16.83 -8.18
CA LYS A 380 17.86 16.48 -7.99
C LYS A 380 17.71 15.37 -6.95
N MET A 381 16.62 15.40 -6.19
CA MET A 381 16.25 14.39 -5.21
C MET A 381 14.80 13.96 -5.42
N LEU A 382 14.57 12.65 -5.46
CA LEU A 382 13.25 12.04 -5.44
C LEU A 382 13.11 11.20 -4.16
N VAL A 383 12.05 11.44 -3.41
CA VAL A 383 11.66 10.68 -2.22
C VAL A 383 10.38 9.93 -2.55
N ASN A 384 10.41 8.60 -2.40
CA ASN A 384 9.27 7.71 -2.55
C ASN A 384 8.90 7.16 -1.18
N VAL A 385 7.77 7.61 -0.62
CA VAL A 385 7.23 7.10 0.64
C VAL A 385 6.25 5.98 0.33
N GLN A 386 6.52 4.77 0.81
CA GLN A 386 5.56 3.67 0.78
C GLN A 386 4.57 3.82 1.93
N VAL A 387 3.30 3.86 1.56
CA VAL A 387 2.16 3.92 2.47
C VAL A 387 1.76 2.47 2.76
N PRO A 388 1.88 1.99 4.01
CA PRO A 388 1.45 0.65 4.36
C PRO A 388 -0.06 0.49 4.16
N SER A 389 -0.49 -0.76 3.98
CA SER A 389 -1.90 -1.10 3.86
C SER A 389 -2.55 -1.20 5.24
N LEU A 390 -3.83 -0.84 5.34
CA LEU A 390 -4.63 -1.18 6.53
C LEU A 390 -4.94 -2.68 6.62
N ALA A 391 -4.80 -3.42 5.52
CA ALA A 391 -5.11 -4.84 5.37
C ALA A 391 -3.87 -5.74 5.45
N ALA A 392 -2.68 -5.21 5.79
CA ALA A 392 -1.46 -5.98 5.98
C ALA A 392 -0.68 -5.51 7.21
N TYR A 393 0.25 -6.33 7.70
CA TYR A 393 1.14 -5.92 8.78
C TYR A 393 2.23 -4.97 8.22
N ILE A 394 2.51 -3.80 8.83
CA ILE A 394 1.85 -3.23 10.02
C ILE A 394 0.71 -2.28 9.58
N PRO A 395 -0.52 -2.40 10.14
CA PRO A 395 -1.64 -1.59 9.68
C PRO A 395 -1.44 -0.13 10.07
N ALA A 396 -1.32 0.76 9.08
CA ALA A 396 -1.07 2.17 9.32
C ALA A 396 -1.48 3.06 8.14
N TYR A 397 -1.54 4.36 8.38
CA TYR A 397 -1.62 5.39 7.34
C TYR A 397 -0.51 6.42 7.52
N LYS A 398 -0.25 7.25 6.50
CA LYS A 398 0.77 8.32 6.57
C LYS A 398 0.11 9.68 6.67
N VAL A 399 0.72 10.61 7.40
CA VAL A 399 0.36 12.03 7.38
C VAL A 399 1.57 12.83 6.92
N LEU A 400 1.40 13.61 5.86
CA LEU A 400 2.33 14.65 5.44
C LEU A 400 1.88 15.98 6.02
N THR A 401 2.80 16.73 6.62
CA THR A 401 2.61 18.12 7.03
C THR A 401 3.57 19.00 6.24
N ILE A 402 3.04 19.91 5.44
CA ILE A 402 3.83 20.85 4.62
C ILE A 402 4.12 22.09 5.48
N GLN A 403 5.33 22.18 6.02
CA GLN A 403 5.78 23.33 6.81
C GLN A 403 6.16 24.51 5.90
N SER A 404 6.76 24.21 4.75
CA SER A 404 7.03 25.15 3.66
C SER A 404 7.26 24.37 2.35
N PRO A 405 7.36 25.04 1.18
CA PRO A 405 7.61 24.34 -0.09
C PRO A 405 8.85 23.44 -0.11
N ASP A 406 9.87 23.77 0.70
CA ASP A 406 11.13 23.02 0.78
C ASP A 406 11.22 22.08 1.99
N LYS A 407 10.26 22.16 2.92
CA LYS A 407 10.34 21.50 4.23
C LYS A 407 9.04 20.84 4.60
N MET A 408 9.09 19.52 4.73
CA MET A 408 7.93 18.69 5.00
C MET A 408 8.22 17.68 6.10
N GLU A 409 7.18 17.27 6.81
CA GLU A 409 7.24 16.25 7.85
C GLU A 409 6.30 15.12 7.50
N VAL A 410 6.79 13.88 7.58
CA VAL A 410 6.00 12.68 7.36
C VAL A 410 5.95 11.91 8.67
N ARG A 411 4.74 11.46 9.04
CA ARG A 411 4.52 10.63 10.21
C ARG A 411 3.61 9.45 9.89
N THR A 412 4.05 8.26 10.27
CA THR A 412 3.26 7.04 10.19
C THR A 412 2.35 6.92 11.41
N LYS A 413 1.10 6.55 11.19
CA LYS A 413 0.07 6.39 12.21
C LYS A 413 -0.38 4.93 12.22
N VAL A 414 0.23 4.15 13.11
CA VAL A 414 -0.10 2.74 13.32
C VAL A 414 -1.45 2.61 14.01
N LEU A 415 -2.29 1.70 13.50
CA LEU A 415 -3.56 1.32 14.10
C LEU A 415 -3.34 0.08 14.98
N ASN A 416 -3.12 0.31 16.26
CA ASN A 416 -3.02 -0.78 17.24
C ASN A 416 -4.41 -1.33 17.58
N ASP A 417 -5.29 -0.44 18.04
CA ASP A 417 -6.64 -0.77 18.46
C ASP A 417 -7.65 -0.33 17.40
N VAL A 418 -8.37 -1.30 16.84
CA VAL A 418 -9.49 -1.07 15.92
C VAL A 418 -10.77 -1.56 16.59
N PRO A 419 -11.73 -0.69 16.91
CA PRO A 419 -12.99 -1.14 17.47
C PRO A 419 -13.64 -2.18 16.56
N ARG A 420 -14.22 -3.23 17.17
CA ARG A 420 -15.04 -4.23 16.46
C ARG A 420 -14.28 -5.16 15.51
N PHE A 421 -12.95 -5.13 15.47
CA PHE A 421 -12.16 -6.03 14.61
C PHE A 421 -12.45 -7.52 14.87
N ASP A 422 -12.78 -7.87 16.11
CA ASP A 422 -13.10 -9.22 16.57
C ASP A 422 -14.57 -9.64 16.32
N GLU A 423 -15.39 -8.79 15.69
CA GLU A 423 -16.81 -9.07 15.45
C GLU A 423 -17.01 -10.32 14.59
N LEU A 424 -16.07 -10.63 13.71
CA LEU A 424 -16.16 -11.72 12.74
C LEU A 424 -15.68 -13.07 13.29
N PHE A 425 -15.03 -13.11 14.46
CA PHE A 425 -14.42 -14.34 14.99
C PHE A 425 -15.40 -15.52 15.11
N PRO A 426 -16.64 -15.34 15.62
CA PRO A 426 -17.61 -16.44 15.68
C PRO A 426 -18.04 -16.99 14.33
N LEU A 427 -17.83 -16.25 13.24
CA LEU A 427 -18.08 -16.74 11.87
C LEU A 427 -16.95 -17.68 11.44
N TYR A 428 -15.69 -17.31 11.69
CA TYR A 428 -14.54 -18.18 11.40
C TYR A 428 -14.52 -19.45 12.26
N GLU A 429 -15.13 -19.43 13.45
CA GLU A 429 -15.28 -20.66 14.24
C GLU A 429 -16.11 -21.71 13.49
N LYS A 430 -17.14 -21.30 12.74
CA LYS A 430 -17.95 -22.22 11.93
C LYS A 430 -17.14 -22.85 10.80
N GLU A 431 -16.30 -22.06 10.15
CA GLU A 431 -15.35 -22.55 9.14
C GLU A 431 -14.39 -23.58 9.76
N TYR A 432 -13.82 -23.23 10.92
CA TYR A 432 -12.91 -24.12 11.63
C TYR A 432 -13.57 -25.44 12.00
N GLU A 433 -14.81 -25.43 12.49
CA GLU A 433 -15.58 -26.64 12.82
C GLU A 433 -15.78 -27.56 11.62
N VAL A 434 -16.03 -27.00 10.44
CA VAL A 434 -16.13 -27.76 9.19
C VAL A 434 -14.79 -28.37 8.80
N LEU A 435 -13.71 -27.59 8.84
CA LEU A 435 -12.36 -28.07 8.50
C LEU A 435 -11.90 -29.21 9.43
N GLN A 436 -12.26 -29.17 10.72
CA GLN A 436 -11.97 -30.25 11.66
C GLN A 436 -12.75 -31.53 11.36
N LYS A 437 -14.02 -31.43 10.96
CA LYS A 437 -14.84 -32.60 10.57
C LYS A 437 -14.30 -33.31 9.33
N GLU A 438 -13.64 -32.56 8.44
CA GLU A 438 -13.04 -33.10 7.21
C GLU A 438 -11.61 -33.64 7.40
N GLU A 439 -11.06 -33.63 8.62
CA GLU A 439 -9.69 -34.08 8.92
C GLU A 439 -8.62 -33.40 8.02
N ARG A 440 -8.83 -32.13 7.67
CA ARG A 440 -7.90 -31.35 6.83
C ARG A 440 -6.61 -31.09 7.60
N LYS A 441 -5.54 -31.82 7.27
CA LYS A 441 -4.24 -31.82 7.97
C LYS A 441 -3.53 -30.47 8.04
N ASP A 442 -3.91 -29.52 7.20
CA ASP A 442 -3.28 -28.19 7.08
C ASP A 442 -4.24 -27.04 7.47
N SER A 443 -5.14 -27.25 8.43
CA SER A 443 -6.02 -26.17 8.93
C SER A 443 -5.21 -25.00 9.52
N TRP A 444 -5.71 -23.77 9.35
CA TRP A 444 -5.15 -22.59 9.99
C TRP A 444 -5.19 -22.67 11.53
N ASN A 445 -4.29 -21.95 12.20
CA ASN A 445 -4.20 -22.00 13.67
C ASN A 445 -5.33 -21.20 14.35
N LYS A 446 -6.22 -21.89 15.09
CA LYS A 446 -7.37 -21.27 15.81
C LYS A 446 -6.98 -20.16 16.79
N ASP A 447 -5.73 -20.15 17.28
CA ASP A 447 -5.26 -19.13 18.22
C ASP A 447 -5.30 -17.70 17.66
N ILE A 448 -5.38 -17.51 16.34
CA ILE A 448 -5.60 -16.18 15.75
C ILE A 448 -6.88 -15.51 16.27
N LEU A 449 -7.89 -16.30 16.63
CA LEU A 449 -9.16 -15.78 17.19
C LEU A 449 -9.03 -15.33 18.66
N LYS A 450 -7.83 -15.45 19.24
CA LYS A 450 -7.50 -14.96 20.60
C LYS A 450 -6.73 -13.64 20.58
N SER A 451 -6.50 -13.05 19.40
CA SER A 451 -5.79 -11.77 19.29
C SER A 451 -6.50 -10.69 20.12
N ALA A 452 -5.73 -9.97 20.94
CA ALA A 452 -6.26 -8.97 21.88
C ALA A 452 -6.46 -7.59 21.23
N SER A 453 -5.69 -7.30 20.19
CA SER A 453 -5.74 -6.07 19.40
C SER A 453 -5.73 -6.36 17.90
N TYR A 454 -6.00 -5.33 17.09
CA TYR A 454 -5.89 -5.46 15.64
C TYR A 454 -4.45 -5.64 15.20
N HIS A 455 -3.49 -4.98 15.88
CA HIS A 455 -2.07 -5.21 15.66
C HIS A 455 -1.67 -6.67 15.93
N ASP A 456 -2.13 -7.28 17.03
CA ASP A 456 -1.88 -8.71 17.31
C ASP A 456 -2.48 -9.62 16.23
N PHE A 457 -3.69 -9.29 15.74
CA PHE A 457 -4.33 -10.02 14.65
C PHE A 457 -3.52 -9.96 13.35
N MET A 458 -3.04 -8.77 12.98
CA MET A 458 -2.22 -8.59 11.78
C MET A 458 -0.83 -9.23 11.90
N LEU A 459 -0.23 -9.19 13.10
CA LEU A 459 1.03 -9.89 13.36
C LEU A 459 0.86 -11.42 13.25
N PHE A 460 -0.27 -11.95 13.74
CA PHE A 460 -0.61 -13.37 13.60
C PHE A 460 -0.86 -13.73 12.13
N HIS A 461 -1.61 -12.90 11.40
CA HIS A 461 -1.81 -13.05 9.95
C HIS A 461 -0.49 -13.14 9.21
N LEU A 462 0.46 -12.22 9.46
CA LEU A 462 1.79 -12.28 8.84
C LEU A 462 2.52 -13.58 9.20
N LYS A 463 2.46 -14.03 10.46
CA LYS A 463 3.10 -15.29 10.89
C LYS A 463 2.58 -16.49 10.08
N GLU A 464 1.26 -16.59 9.93
CA GLU A 464 0.63 -17.67 9.18
C GLU A 464 0.90 -17.52 7.67
N LEU A 465 0.88 -16.31 7.13
CA LEU A 465 1.24 -16.04 5.73
C LEU A 465 2.68 -16.48 5.41
N VAL A 466 3.61 -16.22 6.33
CA VAL A 466 5.00 -16.67 6.23
C VAL A 466 5.07 -18.19 6.22
N ARG A 467 4.38 -18.86 7.15
CA ARG A 467 4.35 -20.32 7.29
C ARG A 467 3.70 -21.03 6.11
N LEU A 468 2.52 -20.55 5.69
CA LEU A 468 1.65 -21.22 4.72
C LEU A 468 2.03 -20.92 3.27
N ARG A 469 2.52 -19.71 2.99
CA ARG A 469 2.73 -19.25 1.61
C ARG A 469 4.15 -18.81 1.32
N MET A 470 4.73 -17.91 2.12
CA MET A 470 5.98 -17.26 1.73
C MET A 470 7.17 -18.21 1.85
N ILE A 471 7.30 -18.98 2.94
CA ILE A 471 8.37 -19.99 3.06
C ILE A 471 8.21 -21.09 1.99
N PRO A 472 7.05 -21.75 1.83
CA PRO A 472 6.88 -22.79 0.82
C PRO A 472 7.03 -22.28 -0.62
N GLY A 473 6.64 -21.03 -0.88
CA GLY A 473 6.60 -20.42 -2.21
C GLY A 473 7.92 -19.77 -2.64
N ASP A 474 8.62 -19.07 -1.74
CA ASP A 474 9.78 -18.25 -2.08
C ASP A 474 11.12 -18.87 -1.73
N TRP A 475 11.19 -19.73 -0.71
CA TRP A 475 12.48 -20.21 -0.20
C TRP A 475 12.93 -21.52 -0.85
N PRO A 476 14.24 -21.72 -1.08
CA PRO A 476 14.76 -23.01 -1.53
C PRO A 476 14.46 -24.12 -0.52
N LYS A 477 13.75 -25.17 -0.96
CA LYS A 477 13.33 -26.29 -0.08
C LYS A 477 14.50 -26.93 0.66
N ASP A 478 15.62 -27.15 -0.04
CA ASP A 478 16.84 -27.73 0.53
C ASP A 478 17.41 -26.88 1.68
N PHE A 479 17.31 -25.56 1.57
CA PHE A 479 17.79 -24.64 2.59
C PHE A 479 16.90 -24.68 3.83
N ILE A 480 15.57 -24.66 3.64
CA ILE A 480 14.60 -24.74 4.74
C ILE A 480 14.73 -26.08 5.46
N GLU A 481 14.83 -27.19 4.75
CA GLU A 481 14.99 -28.52 5.35
C GLU A 481 16.30 -28.65 6.15
N LYS A 482 17.42 -28.14 5.62
CA LYS A 482 18.73 -28.21 6.30
C LYS A 482 18.84 -27.32 7.54
N THR A 483 18.18 -26.18 7.51
CA THR A 483 18.21 -25.21 8.61
C THR A 483 17.04 -25.40 9.58
N LYS A 484 16.16 -26.37 9.31
CA LYS A 484 15.05 -26.72 10.18
C LYS A 484 15.58 -27.13 11.55
N GLY A 485 15.05 -26.49 12.60
CA GLY A 485 15.44 -26.75 13.98
C GLY A 485 16.73 -26.08 14.43
N PHE A 486 17.44 -25.34 13.56
CA PHE A 486 18.57 -24.53 14.02
C PHE A 486 18.08 -23.47 14.99
N THR A 487 18.73 -23.41 16.14
CA THR A 487 18.58 -22.35 17.13
C THR A 487 19.55 -21.20 16.81
N GLY A 488 19.36 -20.05 17.46
CA GLY A 488 20.37 -18.99 17.43
C GLY A 488 21.75 -19.46 17.91
N GLU A 489 21.80 -20.44 18.82
CA GLU A 489 23.06 -20.99 19.33
C GLU A 489 23.78 -21.78 18.23
N ASP A 490 23.05 -22.59 17.46
CA ASP A 490 23.60 -23.34 16.33
C ASP A 490 24.19 -22.40 15.28
N LEU A 491 23.49 -21.31 14.95
CA LEU A 491 23.98 -20.28 14.04
C LEU A 491 25.26 -19.61 14.56
N LEU A 492 25.31 -19.33 15.87
CA LEU A 492 26.48 -18.74 16.52
C LEU A 492 27.68 -19.69 16.49
N LEU A 493 27.47 -20.98 16.74
CA LEU A 493 28.51 -22.01 16.72
C LEU A 493 29.03 -22.25 15.31
N LEU A 494 28.15 -22.26 14.31
CA LEU A 494 28.48 -22.48 12.90
C LEU A 494 29.43 -21.40 12.34
N VAL A 495 29.27 -20.15 12.79
CA VAL A 495 30.07 -19.02 12.31
C VAL A 495 31.30 -18.70 13.17
N LYS A 496 31.33 -19.17 14.42
CA LYS A 496 32.50 -19.03 15.30
C LYS A 496 33.62 -19.96 14.85
N ASN A 497 34.70 -19.36 14.34
CA ASN A 497 35.92 -20.06 13.96
C ASN A 497 36.46 -20.92 15.13
N THR A 498 36.71 -22.20 14.89
CA THR A 498 37.19 -23.23 15.84
C THR A 498 38.53 -22.95 16.53
N ASN A 499 39.16 -21.77 16.32
CA ASN A 499 40.52 -21.47 16.74
C ASN A 499 40.70 -20.50 17.93
N LYS A 500 39.65 -20.17 18.69
CA LYS A 500 39.82 -19.50 20.00
C LYS A 500 38.85 -20.06 21.05
N GLN A 501 39.27 -21.15 21.70
CA GLN A 501 38.61 -21.84 22.81
C GLN A 501 38.45 -21.03 24.12
N LYS A 502 38.50 -19.68 24.11
CA LYS A 502 38.55 -18.87 25.35
C LYS A 502 37.42 -17.87 25.58
N GLU A 503 36.32 -17.93 24.82
CA GLU A 503 35.09 -17.16 25.12
C GLU A 503 33.87 -18.06 25.42
N LYS A 504 34.12 -19.22 26.04
CA LYS A 504 33.05 -20.03 26.65
C LYS A 504 32.69 -19.42 28.00
N SER A 505 31.55 -18.74 28.10
CA SER A 505 30.54 -19.03 29.15
C SER A 505 29.34 -18.08 29.26
N ILE A 506 29.21 -16.98 28.52
CA ILE A 506 28.12 -16.00 28.81
C ILE A 506 27.08 -15.84 27.68
N TYR A 507 27.41 -16.20 26.43
CA TYR A 507 26.55 -15.89 25.27
C TYR A 507 25.60 -17.02 24.81
N ASN A 508 25.59 -18.20 25.41
CA ASN A 508 24.95 -19.37 24.77
C ASN A 508 23.45 -19.57 25.10
N GLU A 509 23.01 -19.38 26.35
CA GLU A 509 21.61 -19.65 26.72
C GLU A 509 20.61 -18.69 26.07
N ALA A 510 20.98 -17.41 25.94
CA ALA A 510 20.11 -16.41 25.34
C ALA A 510 19.80 -16.69 23.85
N PHE A 511 20.75 -17.31 23.13
CA PHE A 511 20.59 -17.65 21.72
C PHE A 511 19.77 -18.94 21.50
N LYS A 512 19.53 -19.74 22.55
CA LYS A 512 18.63 -20.91 22.47
C LYS A 512 17.14 -20.55 22.48
N LYS A 513 16.80 -19.31 22.85
CA LYS A 513 15.40 -18.85 23.00
C LYS A 513 14.67 -18.60 21.69
N TRP A 514 15.35 -18.74 20.55
CA TRP A 514 14.77 -18.52 19.22
C TRP A 514 15.40 -19.43 18.18
N ASN A 515 14.70 -19.62 17.07
CA ASN A 515 15.08 -20.56 16.02
C ASN A 515 14.98 -19.96 14.60
N MET A 516 15.20 -20.77 13.57
CA MET A 516 15.11 -20.28 12.20
C MET A 516 13.72 -19.76 11.79
N GLU A 517 12.63 -20.29 12.34
CA GLU A 517 11.28 -19.78 12.06
C GLU A 517 11.13 -18.36 12.62
N ASP A 518 11.65 -18.11 13.83
CA ASP A 518 11.74 -16.76 14.40
C ASP A 518 12.52 -15.80 13.51
N LEU A 519 13.70 -16.21 13.04
CA LEU A 519 14.55 -15.38 12.16
C LEU A 519 13.88 -15.05 10.83
N LEU A 520 13.27 -16.04 10.19
CA LEU A 520 12.55 -15.81 8.94
C LEU A 520 11.34 -14.90 9.17
N PHE A 521 10.58 -15.12 10.25
CA PHE A 521 9.46 -14.25 10.58
C PHE A 521 9.90 -12.81 10.84
N ASP A 522 10.96 -12.60 11.63
CA ASP A 522 11.49 -11.26 11.91
C ASP A 522 12.08 -10.59 10.66
N LEU A 523 12.64 -11.36 9.71
CA LEU A 523 13.03 -10.86 8.39
C LEU A 523 11.83 -10.32 7.61
N TYR A 524 10.71 -11.04 7.59
CA TYR A 524 9.47 -10.60 6.95
C TYR A 524 8.83 -9.41 7.66
N LYS A 525 8.94 -9.31 9.00
CA LYS A 525 8.50 -8.11 9.73
C LYS A 525 9.29 -6.88 9.28
N LEU A 526 10.62 -6.99 9.20
CA LEU A 526 11.48 -5.89 8.74
C LEU A 526 11.19 -5.52 7.29
N GLN A 527 11.01 -6.51 6.42
CA GLN A 527 10.58 -6.27 5.02
C GLN A 527 9.25 -5.51 4.96
N SER A 528 8.30 -5.83 5.84
CA SER A 528 6.94 -5.27 5.77
C SER A 528 6.83 -3.90 6.45
N ALA A 529 7.65 -3.62 7.47
CA ALA A 529 7.43 -2.47 8.33
C ALA A 529 8.68 -1.63 8.67
N ASP A 530 9.87 -1.99 8.15
CA ASP A 530 11.14 -1.30 8.40
C ASP A 530 11.33 -1.05 9.92
N GLU A 531 11.60 0.19 10.33
CA GLU A 531 11.92 0.54 11.71
C GLU A 531 10.75 0.35 12.67
N LEU A 532 9.50 0.30 12.17
CA LEU A 532 8.32 -0.01 12.99
C LEU A 532 8.35 -1.46 13.49
N ALA A 533 8.85 -2.40 12.68
CA ALA A 533 8.93 -3.81 13.07
C ALA A 533 9.86 -4.05 14.26
N LYS A 534 10.80 -3.14 14.56
CA LYS A 534 11.71 -3.27 15.71
C LYS A 534 10.96 -3.29 17.05
N LYS A 535 9.75 -2.74 17.12
CA LYS A 535 8.88 -2.81 18.32
C LYS A 535 8.35 -4.22 18.57
N ASP A 536 8.24 -5.03 17.51
CA ASP A 536 7.67 -6.39 17.52
C ASP A 536 8.74 -7.50 17.45
N ILE A 537 10.01 -7.11 17.61
CA ILE A 537 11.16 -8.02 17.71
C ILE A 537 11.82 -7.79 19.08
N PRO A 538 12.04 -8.85 19.90
CA PRO A 538 12.67 -8.68 21.20
C PRO A 538 14.02 -7.95 21.09
N ALA A 539 14.26 -6.93 21.92
CA ALA A 539 15.49 -6.14 21.88
C ALA A 539 16.76 -6.99 22.07
N GLU A 540 16.69 -8.02 22.92
CA GLU A 540 17.76 -9.01 23.10
C GLU A 540 18.07 -9.73 21.76
N ARG A 541 17.04 -10.12 21.00
CA ARG A 541 17.19 -10.81 19.71
C ARG A 541 17.78 -9.89 18.63
N LEU A 542 17.39 -8.62 18.57
CA LEU A 542 18.01 -7.63 17.66
C LEU A 542 19.51 -7.47 17.93
N GLN A 543 19.94 -7.44 19.20
CA GLN A 543 21.36 -7.38 19.55
C GLN A 543 22.09 -8.66 19.13
N GLN A 544 21.45 -9.82 19.26
CA GLN A 544 22.00 -11.11 18.82
C GLN A 544 22.16 -11.17 17.29
N TYR A 545 21.21 -10.61 16.53
CA TYR A 545 21.35 -10.45 15.08
C TYR A 545 22.57 -9.61 14.71
N GLN A 546 22.76 -8.45 15.34
CA GLN A 546 23.96 -7.62 15.11
C GLN A 546 25.28 -8.36 15.38
N ILE A 547 25.29 -9.28 16.35
CA ILE A 547 26.46 -10.13 16.62
C ILE A 547 26.66 -11.13 15.47
N LEU A 548 25.61 -11.85 15.08
CA LEU A 548 25.67 -12.84 14.00
C LEU A 548 26.05 -12.19 12.66
N GLU A 549 25.47 -11.04 12.32
CA GLU A 549 25.79 -10.26 11.13
C GLU A 549 27.30 -9.98 11.03
N LYS A 550 27.91 -9.47 12.11
CA LYS A 550 29.36 -9.20 12.15
C LYS A 550 30.21 -10.47 11.99
N LEU A 551 29.75 -11.59 12.52
CA LEU A 551 30.45 -12.87 12.42
C LEU A 551 30.32 -13.46 11.01
N PHE A 552 29.11 -13.50 10.44
CA PHE A 552 28.84 -14.01 9.10
C PHE A 552 29.54 -13.16 8.03
N LEU A 553 29.62 -11.84 8.21
CA LEU A 553 30.39 -10.97 7.33
C LEU A 553 31.87 -11.39 7.26
N LYS A 554 32.45 -11.76 8.41
CA LYS A 554 33.85 -12.21 8.54
C LYS A 554 34.07 -13.68 8.17
N TYR A 555 33.01 -14.48 7.99
CA TYR A 555 33.12 -15.87 7.60
C TYR A 555 33.78 -16.00 6.22
N LYS A 556 34.82 -16.84 6.15
CA LYS A 556 35.64 -17.11 4.95
C LYS A 556 35.58 -18.57 4.47
N GLY A 557 34.77 -19.41 5.10
CA GLY A 557 34.59 -20.79 4.65
C GLY A 557 33.76 -20.89 3.37
N ASN A 558 33.60 -22.11 2.86
CA ASN A 558 32.93 -22.40 1.59
C ASN A 558 31.70 -23.30 1.72
N ASP A 559 31.22 -23.58 2.96
CA ASP A 559 30.02 -24.38 3.16
C ASP A 559 28.79 -23.68 2.53
N PRO A 560 28.07 -24.33 1.59
CA PRO A 560 26.97 -23.68 0.86
C PRO A 560 25.83 -23.20 1.76
N THR A 561 25.49 -23.94 2.82
CA THR A 561 24.41 -23.56 3.76
C THR A 561 24.82 -22.32 4.54
N THR A 562 26.06 -22.28 5.02
CA THR A 562 26.64 -21.14 5.74
C THR A 562 26.71 -19.89 4.86
N LEU A 563 27.01 -20.04 3.56
CA LEU A 563 27.00 -18.92 2.60
C LEU A 563 25.59 -18.39 2.33
N LYS A 564 24.57 -19.27 2.27
CA LYS A 564 23.16 -18.85 2.21
C LYS A 564 22.76 -18.11 3.49
N LEU A 565 23.11 -18.62 4.68
CA LEU A 565 22.87 -17.92 5.96
C LEU A 565 23.57 -16.56 6.03
N LYS A 566 24.81 -16.45 5.51
CA LYS A 566 25.50 -15.17 5.37
C LYS A 566 24.70 -14.18 4.52
N SER A 567 24.04 -14.66 3.47
CA SER A 567 23.17 -13.83 2.63
C SER A 567 21.89 -13.42 3.36
N VAL A 568 21.28 -14.33 4.13
CA VAL A 568 20.12 -14.01 5.00
C VAL A 568 20.45 -12.87 5.96
N PHE A 569 21.56 -12.97 6.70
CA PHE A 569 21.97 -11.90 7.62
C PHE A 569 22.35 -10.61 6.91
N LYS A 570 22.91 -10.66 5.70
CA LYS A 570 23.15 -9.46 4.90
C LYS A 570 21.85 -8.76 4.52
N ILE A 571 20.84 -9.50 4.08
CA ILE A 571 19.51 -8.94 3.73
C ILE A 571 18.86 -8.36 4.99
N LEU A 572 18.89 -9.10 6.11
CA LEU A 572 18.39 -8.64 7.41
C LEU A 572 19.03 -7.31 7.83
N THR A 573 20.35 -7.16 7.68
CA THR A 573 21.04 -5.90 7.99
C THR A 573 20.52 -4.76 7.13
N LEU A 574 20.39 -4.96 5.81
CA LEU A 574 19.95 -3.92 4.88
C LEU A 574 18.53 -3.45 5.21
N LEU A 575 17.59 -4.38 5.37
CA LEU A 575 16.20 -4.09 5.75
C LEU A 575 16.03 -3.49 7.15
N SER A 576 17.04 -3.62 8.03
CA SER A 576 17.00 -3.05 9.38
C SER A 576 17.58 -1.63 9.45
N HIS A 577 18.23 -1.16 8.39
CA HIS A 577 18.93 0.13 8.34
C HIS A 577 18.51 0.98 7.14
N GLY A 578 17.26 0.84 6.69
CA GLY A 578 16.65 1.65 5.65
C GLY A 578 16.62 3.15 5.96
N ASP A 579 16.19 3.91 4.96
CA ASP A 579 15.90 5.33 5.09
C ASP A 579 14.76 5.55 6.12
N PRO A 580 14.58 6.76 6.68
CA PRO A 580 13.55 6.98 7.71
C PRO A 580 12.12 6.68 7.21
N ALA A 581 11.33 5.95 8.00
CA ALA A 581 9.99 5.49 7.59
C ALA A 581 8.88 5.75 8.62
N ASP A 582 9.17 5.99 9.91
CA ASP A 582 8.16 6.30 10.94
C ASP A 582 7.87 7.81 11.00
N HIS A 583 8.79 8.60 11.57
CA HIS A 583 8.64 10.04 11.78
C HIS A 583 9.88 10.79 11.31
N PHE A 584 9.76 11.57 10.25
CA PHE A 584 10.91 12.19 9.61
C PHE A 584 10.61 13.50 8.90
N GLU A 585 11.66 14.31 8.75
CA GLU A 585 11.67 15.56 8.00
C GLU A 585 12.29 15.33 6.62
N ILE A 586 11.65 15.85 5.58
CA ILE A 586 12.22 16.01 4.24
C ILE A 586 12.60 17.47 4.06
N ASN A 587 13.87 17.72 3.70
CA ASN A 587 14.38 19.03 3.37
C ASN A 587 14.89 19.04 1.92
N LEU A 588 14.08 19.55 1.00
CA LEU A 588 14.38 19.58 -0.43
C LEU A 588 15.55 20.51 -0.75
N LYS A 589 15.65 21.65 -0.06
CA LYS A 589 16.74 22.62 -0.25
C LYS A 589 18.12 22.06 0.11
N LYS A 590 18.19 21.24 1.15
CA LYS A 590 19.43 20.56 1.59
C LYS A 590 19.60 19.17 0.95
N SER A 591 18.60 18.68 0.22
CA SER A 591 18.54 17.31 -0.29
C SER A 591 18.80 16.26 0.80
N THR A 592 18.10 16.38 1.94
CA THR A 592 18.24 15.45 3.08
C THR A 592 16.89 14.98 3.60
N ILE A 593 16.85 13.74 4.07
CA ILE A 593 15.82 13.17 4.94
C ILE A 593 16.43 12.93 6.33
N LYS A 594 15.68 13.21 7.41
CA LYS A 594 16.16 13.03 8.79
C LYS A 594 15.05 12.53 9.69
N ARG A 595 15.35 11.48 10.48
CA ARG A 595 14.48 11.05 11.59
C ARG A 595 14.24 12.22 12.55
N ILE A 596 13.00 12.42 12.94
CA ILE A 596 12.61 13.32 14.02
C ILE A 596 12.47 12.44 15.27
N GLY A 597 13.06 12.87 16.39
CA GLY A 597 12.86 12.16 17.66
C GLY A 597 11.38 12.21 18.04
N ASN A 598 10.85 11.10 18.57
CA ASN A 598 9.48 11.01 19.04
C ASN A 598 9.14 12.03 20.12
#